data_AF-A0A935I7S0-F1
#
_entry.id   AF-A0A935I7S0-F1
#
_cell.length_a   1.000
_cell.length_b   1.000
_cell.length_c   1.000
_cell.angle_alpha   90.00
_cell.angle_beta   90.00
_cell.angle_gamma   90.00
#
_symmetry.space_group_name_H-M   'P 1'
#
loop_
_entity.id
_entity.type
_entity.pdbx_description
1 polymer ?
#
loop_
_entity_poly.entity_id
_entity_poly.type
_entity_poly.pdbx_seq_one_letter_code
_entity_poly.pdbx_strand_id
1 'polypeptide(L)'
;MNRLFVLFVLLSASVYTAAAQPYRGKLILPIRGVLDKDFVVVNHVDHDVNANAIRDHGCGRQTYDGHQGTDFVLKSFRQMDSGVTVVAAAAGVVTAVVDTFPDRNKVSVVSRGYGNYVALLHPNGLATYYAHNRRGSAVVAVGDTVDVGEALALVGSSGNSEDPHVHFEVWQLVDPFEGGCSPSPTLWQDQPPYQTQLRVIDADVTTWPPSLDTICERPPTATVVKQADSSITFWTLLQGVNPTDRLRIVWLDPELSEWFTYEAETGITSNYFYWWSWINRPERNGTWTCVLYANDTELLRKSFVVSDVVGISNSGVGDVSVTRHGDMLRIRNAATMSIEFFDARGRSIRTTPITDNDTAIILPDTRFMVFQILDNGKPIYRSVIH
;
A
#
# COMPACT_ATOMS: atom_id res chain seq x y z
N MET A 1 79.81 -38.68 -9.87
CA MET A 1 78.86 -39.01 -8.79
C MET A 1 78.34 -37.70 -8.19
N ASN A 2 77.06 -37.41 -8.43
CA ASN A 2 76.39 -36.15 -8.12
C ASN A 2 76.29 -35.88 -6.62
N ARG A 3 76.62 -34.66 -6.19
CA ARG A 3 76.18 -34.11 -4.89
C ARG A 3 74.97 -33.21 -5.15
N LEU A 4 73.82 -33.63 -4.62
CA LEU A 4 72.55 -32.90 -4.68
C LEU A 4 72.59 -31.74 -3.66
N PHE A 5 72.46 -30.49 -4.12
CA PHE A 5 72.19 -29.35 -3.26
C PHE A 5 70.68 -29.28 -3.03
N VAL A 6 70.24 -29.44 -1.77
CA VAL A 6 68.85 -29.22 -1.36
C VAL A 6 68.73 -27.76 -0.90
N LEU A 7 68.00 -26.97 -1.68
CA LEU A 7 67.69 -25.57 -1.37
C LEU A 7 66.49 -25.54 -0.40
N PHE A 8 66.72 -25.14 0.85
CA PHE A 8 65.62 -24.88 1.81
C PHE A 8 65.03 -23.49 1.50
N VAL A 9 63.82 -23.48 0.94
CA VAL A 9 63.01 -22.25 0.82
C VAL A 9 62.29 -22.03 2.15
N LEU A 10 62.71 -21.02 2.89
CA LEU A 10 61.98 -20.50 4.04
C LEU A 10 60.72 -19.78 3.53
N LEU A 11 59.55 -20.42 3.62
CA LEU A 11 58.27 -19.73 3.50
C LEU A 11 58.03 -18.92 4.77
N SER A 12 58.20 -17.60 4.69
CA SER A 12 57.66 -16.68 5.68
C SER A 12 56.13 -16.70 5.59
N ALA A 13 55.47 -17.27 6.60
CA ALA A 13 54.03 -17.14 6.75
C ALA A 13 53.73 -15.71 7.20
N SER A 14 53.43 -14.84 6.24
CA SER A 14 52.84 -13.53 6.51
C SER A 14 51.45 -13.79 7.11
N VAL A 15 51.30 -13.55 8.41
CA VAL A 15 49.99 -13.44 9.04
C VAL A 15 49.37 -12.15 8.47
N TYR A 16 48.57 -12.31 7.41
CA TYR A 16 47.64 -11.28 7.01
C TYR A 16 46.57 -11.21 8.09
N THR A 17 46.73 -10.31 9.06
CA THR A 17 45.56 -9.72 9.69
C THR A 17 44.82 -8.97 8.59
N ALA A 18 43.83 -9.62 7.99
CA ALA A 18 42.81 -8.90 7.24
C ALA A 18 42.16 -7.96 8.25
N ALA A 19 42.58 -6.68 8.25
CA ALA A 19 41.75 -5.63 8.77
C ALA A 19 40.40 -5.80 8.06
N ALA A 20 39.36 -6.12 8.82
CA ALA A 20 38.01 -6.21 8.28
C ALA A 20 37.76 -4.88 7.55
N GLN A 21 37.73 -4.94 6.22
CA GLN A 21 37.26 -3.80 5.44
C GLN A 21 35.84 -3.53 5.95
N PRO A 22 35.50 -2.30 6.41
CA PRO A 22 34.13 -2.03 6.81
C PRO A 22 33.27 -2.34 5.59
N TYR A 23 32.33 -3.25 5.76
CA TYR A 23 31.32 -3.52 4.75
C TYR A 23 30.66 -2.18 4.41
N ARG A 24 30.99 -1.64 3.22
CA ARG A 24 30.41 -0.40 2.68
C ARG A 24 29.00 -0.63 2.12
N GLY A 25 28.38 -1.75 2.48
CA GLY A 25 27.13 -2.18 1.89
C GLY A 25 26.03 -1.23 2.32
N LYS A 26 25.52 -0.56 1.31
CA LYS A 26 24.36 0.30 1.41
C LYS A 26 23.13 -0.53 1.74
N LEU A 27 22.16 0.11 2.39
CA LEU A 27 20.87 -0.44 2.73
C LEU A 27 19.94 -0.42 1.51
N ILE A 28 19.21 -1.50 1.29
CA ILE A 28 17.99 -1.48 0.47
C ILE A 28 16.79 -1.17 1.37
N LEU A 29 15.66 -0.77 0.79
CA LEU A 29 14.44 -0.52 1.56
C LEU A 29 13.99 -1.77 2.33
N PRO A 30 13.54 -1.65 3.59
CA PRO A 30 13.27 -2.78 4.48
C PRO A 30 11.91 -3.47 4.22
N ILE A 31 11.29 -3.16 3.09
CA ILE A 31 9.94 -3.58 2.72
C ILE A 31 9.90 -3.94 1.24
N ARG A 32 9.21 -5.03 0.91
CA ARG A 32 9.01 -5.42 -0.48
C ARG A 32 7.88 -4.62 -1.10
N GLY A 33 8.18 -3.97 -2.22
CA GLY A 33 7.21 -3.22 -3.02
C GLY A 33 7.92 -2.11 -3.80
N VAL A 34 7.14 -1.27 -4.45
CA VAL A 34 7.60 -0.08 -5.15
C VAL A 34 7.15 1.16 -4.36
N LEU A 35 8.10 2.02 -3.99
CA LEU A 35 7.82 3.30 -3.33
C LEU A 35 6.81 4.12 -4.15
N ASP A 36 5.92 4.84 -3.46
CA ASP A 36 4.79 5.63 -3.96
C ASP A 36 3.66 4.83 -4.64
N LYS A 37 3.94 3.62 -5.11
CA LYS A 37 2.92 2.70 -5.63
C LYS A 37 2.32 1.84 -4.53
N ASP A 38 3.16 1.13 -3.79
CA ASP A 38 2.76 0.12 -2.80
C ASP A 38 2.89 0.65 -1.36
N PHE A 39 3.87 1.51 -1.08
CA PHE A 39 4.07 2.11 0.24
C PHE A 39 4.64 3.51 0.10
N VAL A 40 4.61 4.29 1.18
CA VAL A 40 5.17 5.64 1.25
C VAL A 40 6.03 5.79 2.51
N VAL A 41 6.98 6.73 2.51
CA VAL A 41 7.70 7.12 3.74
C VAL A 41 6.92 8.24 4.41
N VAL A 42 6.61 8.10 5.70
CA VAL A 42 5.72 9.04 6.43
C VAL A 42 6.45 9.81 7.51
N ASN A 43 7.27 9.12 8.31
CA ASN A 43 8.07 9.72 9.37
C ASN A 43 9.54 9.35 9.21
N HIS A 44 10.42 10.28 9.55
CA HIS A 44 11.88 10.13 9.56
C HIS A 44 12.43 10.26 10.97
N VAL A 45 13.73 10.02 11.14
CA VAL A 45 14.40 10.16 12.44
C VAL A 45 14.30 11.60 12.93
N ASP A 46 14.00 11.77 14.21
CA ASP A 46 14.04 13.06 14.88
C ASP A 46 15.46 13.36 15.38
N HIS A 47 16.03 14.47 14.89
CA HIS A 47 17.35 14.96 15.25
C HIS A 47 17.31 16.03 16.35
N ASP A 48 16.12 16.52 16.73
CA ASP A 48 15.99 17.49 17.81
C ASP A 48 15.85 16.77 19.15
N VAL A 49 16.79 17.02 20.07
CA VAL A 49 16.80 16.37 21.39
C VAL A 49 16.00 17.15 22.44
N ASN A 50 15.47 18.31 22.08
CA ASN A 50 14.67 19.14 22.98
C ASN A 50 13.21 18.70 22.92
N ALA A 51 12.61 18.42 24.07
CA ALA A 51 11.21 18.02 24.16
C ALA A 51 10.28 19.01 23.42
N ASN A 52 9.37 18.48 22.61
CA ASN A 52 8.44 19.20 21.73
C ASN A 52 9.08 19.97 20.55
N ALA A 53 10.39 19.88 20.35
CA ALA A 53 11.03 20.28 19.11
C ALA A 53 11.18 19.05 18.22
N ILE A 54 11.03 19.22 16.90
CA ILE A 54 11.16 18.13 15.94
C ILE A 54 11.95 18.60 14.74
N ARG A 55 12.82 17.73 14.22
CA ARG A 55 13.59 18.03 13.00
C ARG A 55 14.06 16.75 12.31
N ASP A 56 13.70 16.59 11.04
CA ASP A 56 14.19 15.48 10.23
C ASP A 56 15.49 15.82 9.46
N HIS A 57 16.06 14.82 8.76
CA HIS A 57 17.24 14.98 7.90
C HIS A 57 17.12 16.09 6.85
N GLY A 58 15.91 16.36 6.37
CA GLY A 58 15.60 17.39 5.37
C GLY A 58 15.47 18.79 5.97
N CYS A 59 15.73 18.97 7.27
CA CYS A 59 15.45 20.18 8.03
C CYS A 59 13.96 20.52 8.14
N GLY A 60 13.08 19.56 7.85
CA GLY A 60 11.63 19.74 7.92
C GLY A 60 11.04 19.13 9.19
N ARG A 61 9.74 18.84 9.10
CA ARG A 61 8.88 18.40 10.21
C ARG A 61 8.22 17.05 9.94
N GLN A 62 8.76 16.23 9.05
CA GLN A 62 8.26 14.89 8.72
C GLN A 62 8.74 13.86 9.74
N THR A 63 8.47 14.14 11.01
CA THR A 63 8.83 13.32 12.16
C THR A 63 7.96 13.74 13.36
N TYR A 64 8.11 13.07 14.49
CA TYR A 64 7.48 13.43 15.77
C TYR A 64 8.50 13.28 16.90
N ASP A 65 8.21 13.92 18.04
CA ASP A 65 9.14 14.05 19.17
C ASP A 65 9.65 12.68 19.63
N GLY A 66 10.96 12.48 19.52
CA GLY A 66 11.65 11.26 19.93
C GLY A 66 11.52 10.08 18.96
N HIS A 67 11.14 10.30 17.71
CA HIS A 67 11.10 9.24 16.70
C HIS A 67 12.51 8.75 16.32
N GLN A 68 12.80 7.47 16.55
CA GLN A 68 14.15 6.90 16.43
C GLN A 68 14.43 6.22 15.09
N GLY A 69 13.45 6.18 14.19
CA GLY A 69 13.51 5.41 12.95
C GLY A 69 12.87 6.11 11.76
N THR A 70 12.62 5.33 10.71
CA THR A 70 11.86 5.74 9.53
C THR A 70 10.68 4.80 9.32
N ASP A 71 9.51 5.36 9.05
CA ASP A 71 8.28 4.60 8.85
C ASP A 71 7.95 4.42 7.36
N PHE A 72 7.96 3.18 6.91
CA PHE A 72 7.53 2.76 5.57
C PHE A 72 6.11 2.22 5.63
N VAL A 73 5.15 3.07 5.29
CA VAL A 73 3.72 2.88 5.58
C VAL A 73 2.97 2.33 4.36
N LEU A 74 2.20 1.27 4.57
CA LEU A 74 1.29 0.73 3.57
C LEU A 74 0.10 1.65 3.35
N LYS A 75 -0.54 1.51 2.20
CA LYS A 75 -1.76 2.22 1.89
C LYS A 75 -3.00 1.51 2.43
N SER A 76 -2.96 0.53 3.35
CA SER A 76 -4.14 0.03 4.10
C SER A 76 -3.92 -1.20 4.96
N PHE A 77 -4.88 -1.42 5.88
CA PHE A 77 -5.07 -2.72 6.52
C PHE A 77 -5.46 -3.84 5.55
N ARG A 78 -6.22 -3.57 4.46
CA ARG A 78 -6.45 -4.57 3.41
C ARG A 78 -5.15 -4.98 2.70
N GLN A 79 -4.28 -4.02 2.41
CA GLN A 79 -2.98 -4.30 1.80
C GLN A 79 -2.08 -5.06 2.78
N MET A 80 -2.09 -4.68 4.05
CA MET A 80 -1.46 -5.45 5.12
C MET A 80 -1.94 -6.89 5.05
N ASP A 81 -3.25 -7.15 5.13
CA ASP A 81 -3.89 -8.48 5.11
C ASP A 81 -3.47 -9.33 3.90
N SER A 82 -3.17 -8.70 2.76
CA SER A 82 -2.66 -9.37 1.55
C SER A 82 -1.24 -9.92 1.68
N GLY A 83 -0.50 -9.55 2.74
CA GLY A 83 0.81 -10.11 3.09
C GLY A 83 1.99 -9.41 2.41
N VAL A 84 2.32 -8.20 2.87
CA VAL A 84 3.53 -7.49 2.40
C VAL A 84 4.74 -7.96 3.20
N THR A 85 5.84 -8.30 2.51
CA THR A 85 7.06 -8.84 3.14
C THR A 85 7.95 -7.73 3.69
N VAL A 86 8.41 -7.90 4.92
CA VAL A 86 9.55 -7.17 5.51
C VAL A 86 10.82 -7.90 5.12
N VAL A 87 11.81 -7.18 4.60
CA VAL A 87 13.06 -7.77 4.09
C VAL A 87 14.28 -7.19 4.78
N ALA A 88 15.34 -7.98 4.89
CA ALA A 88 16.61 -7.53 5.42
C ALA A 88 17.21 -6.42 4.56
N ALA A 89 17.39 -5.23 5.13
CA ALA A 89 17.96 -4.08 4.43
C ALA A 89 19.43 -4.29 4.05
N ALA A 90 20.14 -5.15 4.79
CA ALA A 90 21.48 -5.62 4.51
C ALA A 90 21.69 -7.02 5.12
N ALA A 91 22.69 -7.75 4.61
CA ALA A 91 23.06 -9.05 5.16
C ALA A 91 23.50 -8.93 6.63
N GLY A 92 23.18 -9.92 7.45
CA GLY A 92 23.46 -9.88 8.88
C GLY A 92 23.08 -11.16 9.61
N VAL A 93 23.26 -11.13 10.93
CA VAL A 93 22.87 -12.22 11.84
C VAL A 93 21.69 -11.75 12.68
N VAL A 94 20.64 -12.56 12.78
CA VAL A 94 19.46 -12.27 13.60
C VAL A 94 19.84 -12.31 15.08
N THR A 95 19.64 -11.19 15.78
CA THR A 95 19.97 -11.05 17.20
C THR A 95 18.76 -11.04 18.11
N ALA A 96 17.58 -10.67 17.58
CA ALA A 96 16.33 -10.73 18.32
C ALA A 96 15.14 -11.02 17.39
N VAL A 97 14.17 -11.75 17.92
CA VAL A 97 12.86 -11.98 17.30
C VAL A 97 11.80 -11.89 18.40
N VAL A 98 10.84 -10.99 18.23
CA VAL A 98 9.65 -10.87 19.08
C VAL A 98 8.44 -10.94 18.17
N ASP A 99 7.54 -11.90 18.40
CA ASP A 99 6.45 -12.19 17.44
C ASP A 99 5.13 -12.63 18.10
N THR A 100 4.88 -12.15 19.32
CA THR A 100 3.72 -12.58 20.13
C THR A 100 2.71 -11.47 20.42
N PHE A 101 3.06 -10.20 20.19
CA PHE A 101 2.18 -9.06 20.48
C PHE A 101 0.99 -9.01 19.52
N PRO A 102 -0.20 -8.61 20.00
CA PRO A 102 -1.34 -8.33 19.15
C PRO A 102 -0.98 -7.32 18.06
N ASP A 103 -1.60 -7.55 16.91
CA ASP A 103 -1.44 -6.79 15.69
C ASP A 103 -2.77 -6.08 15.34
N ARG A 104 -2.79 -5.24 14.30
CA ARG A 104 -3.95 -4.45 13.87
C ARG A 104 -4.34 -3.33 14.84
N ASN A 105 -3.35 -2.71 15.49
CA ASN A 105 -3.59 -1.50 16.27
C ASN A 105 -3.97 -0.33 15.35
N LYS A 106 -4.85 0.54 15.83
CA LYS A 106 -5.32 1.75 15.12
C LYS A 106 -5.18 3.01 15.98
N VAL A 107 -4.50 2.88 17.10
CA VAL A 107 -4.41 3.90 18.14
C VAL A 107 -3.00 3.87 18.72
N SER A 108 -2.39 5.04 18.79
CA SER A 108 -1.09 5.24 19.41
C SER A 108 -1.17 5.01 20.92
N VAL A 109 -0.37 4.05 21.39
CA VAL A 109 -0.19 3.73 22.80
C VAL A 109 1.31 3.55 23.03
N VAL A 110 1.98 4.65 23.36
CA VAL A 110 3.45 4.75 23.49
C VAL A 110 4.08 3.61 24.29
N SER A 111 3.42 3.18 25.38
CA SER A 111 3.91 2.09 26.23
C SER A 111 4.01 0.72 25.54
N ARG A 112 3.47 0.56 24.33
CA ARG A 112 3.54 -0.68 23.54
C ARG A 112 4.83 -0.79 22.70
N GLY A 113 5.60 0.29 22.52
CA GLY A 113 6.90 0.29 21.83
C GLY A 113 6.87 -0.40 20.45
N TYR A 114 7.94 -1.13 20.13
CA TYR A 114 8.12 -1.81 18.82
C TYR A 114 7.08 -2.88 18.48
N GLY A 115 6.36 -3.44 19.48
CA GLY A 115 5.51 -4.61 19.25
C GLY A 115 6.34 -5.82 18.80
N ASN A 116 5.95 -6.43 17.68
CA ASN A 116 6.72 -7.52 17.08
C ASN A 116 7.84 -6.96 16.21
N TYR A 117 9.04 -7.51 16.34
CA TYR A 117 10.20 -7.04 15.58
C TYR A 117 11.24 -8.13 15.35
N VAL A 118 12.06 -7.90 14.34
CA VAL A 118 13.31 -8.63 14.10
C VAL A 118 14.45 -7.63 14.22
N ALA A 119 15.57 -8.03 14.83
CA ALA A 119 16.79 -7.23 14.85
C ALA A 119 17.95 -7.99 14.23
N LEU A 120 18.78 -7.30 13.43
CA LEU A 120 19.94 -7.85 12.76
C LEU A 120 21.21 -7.14 13.22
N LEU A 121 22.30 -7.87 13.41
CA LEU A 121 23.66 -7.35 13.53
C LEU A 121 24.41 -7.54 12.21
N HIS A 122 24.99 -6.46 11.70
CA HIS A 122 25.69 -6.46 10.42
C HIS A 122 27.21 -6.60 10.58
N PRO A 123 27.95 -7.05 9.55
CA PRO A 123 29.41 -7.21 9.60
C PRO A 123 30.19 -5.92 9.90
N ASN A 124 29.60 -4.75 9.64
CA ASN A 124 30.20 -3.44 9.95
C ASN A 124 29.92 -2.97 11.40
N GLY A 125 29.25 -3.78 12.22
CA GLY A 125 28.93 -3.48 13.61
C GLY A 125 27.64 -2.68 13.82
N LEU A 126 26.98 -2.22 12.76
CA LEU A 126 25.65 -1.62 12.88
C LEU A 126 24.61 -2.68 13.20
N ALA A 127 23.55 -2.29 13.90
CA ALA A 127 22.36 -3.11 14.07
C ALA A 127 21.15 -2.43 13.42
N THR A 128 20.25 -3.22 12.83
CA THR A 128 18.98 -2.73 12.30
C THR A 128 17.80 -3.38 12.98
N TYR A 129 16.72 -2.62 13.17
CA TYR A 129 15.47 -3.09 13.75
C TYR A 129 14.35 -2.94 12.73
N TYR A 130 13.49 -3.95 12.64
CA TYR A 130 12.35 -4.03 11.75
C TYR A 130 11.11 -4.29 12.62
N ALA A 131 10.40 -3.23 12.99
CA ALA A 131 9.36 -3.27 14.00
C ALA A 131 7.93 -3.14 13.43
N HIS A 132 6.95 -3.30 14.32
CA HIS A 132 5.52 -3.36 14.04
C HIS A 132 5.10 -4.52 13.13
N ASN A 133 5.89 -5.60 13.10
CA ASN A 133 5.62 -6.78 12.28
C ASN A 133 4.28 -7.44 12.66
N ARG A 134 3.71 -8.17 11.69
CA ARG A 134 2.51 -8.97 11.92
C ARG A 134 2.81 -10.09 12.89
N ARG A 135 1.90 -10.30 13.84
CA ARG A 135 1.97 -11.39 14.81
C ARG A 135 2.05 -12.76 14.13
N GLY A 136 3.00 -13.58 14.55
CA GLY A 136 3.20 -14.95 14.06
C GLY A 136 3.71 -15.03 12.63
N SER A 137 4.30 -13.94 12.11
CA SER A 137 4.76 -13.87 10.72
C SER A 137 6.27 -13.95 10.55
N ALA A 138 7.04 -13.96 11.63
CA ALA A 138 8.49 -14.08 11.54
C ALA A 138 8.87 -15.44 10.92
N VAL A 139 9.76 -15.40 9.92
CA VAL A 139 10.25 -16.60 9.21
C VAL A 139 11.72 -16.91 9.51
N VAL A 140 12.31 -16.18 10.46
CA VAL A 140 13.70 -16.32 10.92
C VAL A 140 13.75 -16.53 12.43
N ALA A 141 14.85 -17.11 12.91
CA ALA A 141 15.15 -17.32 14.31
C ALA A 141 16.45 -16.63 14.73
N VAL A 142 16.60 -16.38 16.03
CA VAL A 142 17.85 -15.83 16.59
C VAL A 142 19.03 -16.76 16.27
N GLY A 143 20.10 -16.19 15.72
CA GLY A 143 21.29 -16.90 15.26
C GLY A 143 21.32 -17.19 13.76
N ASP A 144 20.19 -17.05 13.05
CA ASP A 144 20.16 -17.21 11.60
C ASP A 144 21.02 -16.13 10.92
N THR A 145 21.72 -16.51 9.86
CA THR A 145 22.36 -15.57 8.94
C THR A 145 21.40 -15.32 7.78
N VAL A 146 21.18 -14.05 7.46
CA VAL A 146 20.30 -13.62 6.36
C VAL A 146 21.08 -12.81 5.33
N ASP A 147 20.72 -12.99 4.07
CA ASP A 147 21.22 -12.17 2.96
C ASP A 147 20.39 -10.89 2.79
N VAL A 148 20.96 -9.90 2.09
CA VAL A 148 20.23 -8.67 1.73
C VAL A 148 18.99 -9.02 0.90
N GLY A 149 17.83 -8.45 1.27
CA GLY A 149 16.55 -8.70 0.62
C GLY A 149 15.85 -10.00 1.04
N GLU A 150 16.45 -10.80 1.93
CA GLU A 150 15.82 -11.99 2.47
C GLU A 150 14.60 -11.63 3.33
N ALA A 151 13.56 -12.46 3.28
CA ALA A 151 12.33 -12.25 4.02
C ALA A 151 12.55 -12.45 5.53
N LEU A 152 12.07 -11.52 6.34
CA LEU A 152 12.16 -11.58 7.80
C LEU A 152 10.81 -11.85 8.45
N ALA A 153 9.79 -11.13 8.00
CA ALA A 153 8.43 -11.17 8.54
C ALA A 153 7.42 -10.60 7.52
N LEU A 154 6.17 -10.43 7.94
CA LEU A 154 5.18 -9.64 7.22
C LEU A 154 4.93 -8.30 7.93
N VAL A 155 4.62 -7.27 7.14
CA VAL A 155 4.22 -5.96 7.66
C VAL A 155 2.95 -6.11 8.50
N GLY A 156 2.95 -5.47 9.66
CA GLY A 156 1.81 -5.39 10.55
C GLY A 156 1.56 -3.97 11.02
N SER A 157 0.87 -3.88 12.14
CA SER A 157 0.60 -2.73 12.99
C SER A 157 0.52 -3.20 14.46
N SER A 158 1.56 -3.92 14.90
CA SER A 158 1.71 -4.33 16.31
C SER A 158 2.42 -3.24 17.10
N GLY A 159 2.33 -3.26 18.43
CA GLY A 159 3.01 -2.24 19.26
C GLY A 159 2.35 -0.87 19.20
N ASN A 160 3.16 0.20 19.24
CA ASN A 160 2.72 1.59 19.10
C ASN A 160 2.59 1.97 17.61
N SER A 161 1.49 1.58 16.98
CA SER A 161 1.27 1.75 15.53
C SER A 161 -0.21 2.02 15.25
N GLU A 162 -0.49 2.97 14.37
CA GLU A 162 -1.86 3.40 14.01
C GLU A 162 -2.27 2.97 12.59
N ASP A 163 -1.29 2.83 11.70
CA ASP A 163 -1.45 2.33 10.34
C ASP A 163 -0.40 1.26 10.06
N PRO A 164 -0.63 0.32 9.13
CA PRO A 164 0.32 -0.75 8.88
C PRO A 164 1.62 -0.25 8.25
N HIS A 165 2.75 -0.51 8.89
CA HIS A 165 4.05 -0.03 8.43
C HIS A 165 5.20 -0.87 8.95
N VAL A 166 6.37 -0.70 8.32
CA VAL A 166 7.65 -1.10 8.91
C VAL A 166 8.27 0.13 9.54
N HIS A 167 8.46 0.11 10.85
CA HIS A 167 9.35 1.04 11.52
C HIS A 167 10.77 0.48 11.46
N PHE A 168 11.65 1.22 10.79
CA PHE A 168 13.01 0.79 10.54
C PHE A 168 14.00 1.70 11.24
N GLU A 169 14.86 1.11 12.05
CA GLU A 169 15.96 1.83 12.69
C GLU A 169 17.31 1.29 12.25
N VAL A 170 18.28 2.19 12.11
CA VAL A 170 19.68 1.85 12.34
C VAL A 170 19.99 2.26 13.79
N TRP A 171 20.29 1.26 14.62
CA TRP A 171 20.32 1.41 16.07
C TRP A 171 21.32 2.48 16.53
N GLN A 172 21.07 3.05 17.72
CA GLN A 172 21.79 4.22 18.27
C GLN A 172 21.51 5.54 17.53
N LEU A 173 20.28 5.73 17.07
CA LEU A 173 19.80 6.96 16.43
C LEU A 173 20.62 7.35 15.19
N VAL A 174 21.01 6.35 14.41
CA VAL A 174 21.68 6.58 13.14
C VAL A 174 20.61 6.80 12.08
N ASP A 175 20.52 8.02 11.54
CA ASP A 175 19.63 8.30 10.41
C ASP A 175 20.25 7.75 9.12
N PRO A 176 19.58 6.82 8.40
CA PRO A 176 20.08 6.30 7.15
C PRO A 176 19.95 7.30 5.98
N PHE A 177 19.22 8.40 6.15
CA PHE A 177 19.04 9.45 5.14
C PHE A 177 20.12 10.53 5.22
N GLU A 178 20.61 10.96 4.06
CA GLU A 178 21.32 12.23 3.93
C GLU A 178 20.33 13.37 3.73
N GLY A 179 20.71 14.57 4.20
CA GLY A 179 19.96 15.80 4.02
C GLY A 179 20.66 16.97 4.71
N GLY A 180 20.14 18.18 4.55
CA GLY A 180 20.77 19.40 5.07
C GLY A 180 20.93 19.42 6.60
N CYS A 181 20.15 18.62 7.32
CA CYS A 181 20.19 18.48 8.77
C CYS A 181 20.64 17.10 9.25
N SER A 182 21.10 16.22 8.34
CA SER A 182 21.71 14.94 8.70
C SER A 182 23.22 15.08 8.85
N PRO A 183 23.84 14.50 9.89
CA PRO A 183 25.28 14.59 10.11
C PRO A 183 26.09 13.61 9.24
N SER A 184 25.43 12.69 8.52
CA SER A 184 26.08 11.56 7.83
C SER A 184 25.69 11.47 6.35
N PRO A 185 26.59 10.92 5.50
CA PRO A 185 26.22 10.54 4.14
C PRO A 185 25.13 9.46 4.16
N THR A 186 24.38 9.35 3.05
CA THR A 186 23.29 8.39 2.97
C THR A 186 23.80 6.97 3.18
N LEU A 187 23.05 6.17 3.94
CA LEU A 187 23.27 4.73 4.07
C LEU A 187 22.49 3.95 3.02
N TRP A 188 21.54 4.58 2.32
CA TRP A 188 20.75 3.92 1.29
C TRP A 188 21.55 3.69 0.01
N GLN A 189 21.22 2.60 -0.68
CA GLN A 189 21.73 2.33 -2.03
C GLN A 189 21.09 3.31 -2.99
N ASP A 190 19.77 3.40 -2.92
CA ASP A 190 18.91 4.32 -3.65
C ASP A 190 18.05 5.06 -2.62
N GLN A 191 18.47 6.26 -2.22
CA GLN A 191 17.76 7.03 -1.21
C GLN A 191 16.37 7.45 -1.72
N PRO A 192 15.29 7.20 -0.96
CA PRO A 192 13.98 7.76 -1.26
C PRO A 192 14.01 9.30 -1.33
N PRO A 193 13.31 9.92 -2.29
CA PRO A 193 13.22 11.37 -2.34
C PRO A 193 12.53 11.92 -1.09
N TYR A 194 13.00 13.05 -0.60
CA TYR A 194 12.34 13.78 0.50
C TYR A 194 11.10 14.50 -0.04
N GLN A 195 9.91 14.05 0.36
CA GLN A 195 8.65 14.50 -0.24
C GLN A 195 8.03 15.66 0.53
N THR A 196 8.16 16.89 0.05
CA THR A 196 7.59 18.08 0.74
C THR A 196 6.27 18.57 0.15
N GLN A 197 5.85 18.03 -0.99
CA GLN A 197 4.68 18.50 -1.72
C GLN A 197 3.41 17.79 -1.25
N LEU A 198 2.35 18.58 -1.09
CA LEU A 198 1.00 18.07 -0.92
C LEU A 198 0.61 17.22 -2.14
N ARG A 199 0.25 15.95 -1.91
CA ARG A 199 -0.15 15.02 -2.97
C ARG A 199 -1.18 14.01 -2.49
N VAL A 200 -1.93 13.45 -3.45
CA VAL A 200 -2.80 12.29 -3.22
C VAL A 200 -1.98 11.01 -3.32
N ILE A 201 -2.03 10.18 -2.28
CA ILE A 201 -1.37 8.86 -2.28
C ILE A 201 -2.34 7.71 -2.56
N ASP A 202 -3.62 7.89 -2.22
CA ASP A 202 -4.73 7.01 -2.58
C ASP A 202 -6.07 7.75 -2.48
N ALA A 203 -7.09 7.30 -3.22
CA ALA A 203 -8.43 7.87 -3.14
C ALA A 203 -9.46 7.00 -3.88
N ASP A 204 -10.67 6.93 -3.35
CA ASP A 204 -11.76 6.25 -4.05
C ASP A 204 -13.16 6.73 -3.61
N VAL A 205 -14.17 6.27 -4.34
CA VAL A 205 -15.58 6.38 -4.01
C VAL A 205 -16.07 5.04 -3.48
N THR A 206 -16.88 5.05 -2.45
CA THR A 206 -17.50 3.85 -1.87
C THR A 206 -18.93 4.16 -1.42
N THR A 207 -19.77 3.13 -1.29
CA THR A 207 -21.12 3.26 -0.66
C THR A 207 -21.10 2.96 0.84
N TRP A 208 -19.91 2.67 1.38
CA TRP A 208 -19.71 2.43 2.81
C TRP A 208 -19.69 3.74 3.61
N PRO A 209 -20.00 3.66 4.92
CA PRO A 209 -20.04 4.84 5.79
C PRO A 209 -18.71 5.63 5.83
N PRO A 210 -18.80 6.97 6.01
CA PRO A 210 -17.65 7.87 6.03
C PRO A 210 -16.96 7.88 7.41
N SER A 211 -16.29 6.77 7.77
CA SER A 211 -15.51 6.69 9.01
C SER A 211 -14.06 6.30 8.74
N LEU A 212 -13.15 6.78 9.58
CA LEU A 212 -11.74 6.39 9.54
C LEU A 212 -11.59 4.87 9.66
N ASP A 213 -12.36 4.23 10.55
CA ASP A 213 -12.36 2.77 10.71
C ASP A 213 -12.75 2.00 9.45
N THR A 214 -13.58 2.60 8.59
CA THR A 214 -13.99 1.98 7.32
C THR A 214 -12.96 2.27 6.25
N ILE A 215 -12.58 3.55 6.09
CA ILE A 215 -11.66 4.00 5.06
C ILE A 215 -10.27 3.38 5.26
N CYS A 216 -9.81 3.20 6.50
CA CYS A 216 -8.50 2.60 6.75
C CYS A 216 -8.44 1.10 6.33
N GLU A 217 -9.58 0.43 6.22
CA GLU A 217 -9.70 -0.94 5.70
C GLU A 217 -9.80 -1.00 4.17
N ARG A 218 -9.82 0.16 3.49
CA ARG A 218 -9.99 0.32 2.04
C ARG A 218 -11.27 -0.37 1.59
N PRO A 219 -12.43 0.25 1.82
CA PRO A 219 -13.72 -0.35 1.50
C PRO A 219 -13.82 -0.56 -0.02
N PRO A 220 -14.69 -1.48 -0.47
CA PRO A 220 -14.89 -1.72 -1.89
C PRO A 220 -15.19 -0.43 -2.66
N THR A 221 -14.53 -0.28 -3.80
CA THR A 221 -14.79 0.77 -4.78
C THR A 221 -16.23 0.69 -5.29
N ALA A 222 -16.90 1.84 -5.33
CA ALA A 222 -18.20 2.00 -5.98
C ALA A 222 -18.02 2.67 -7.34
N THR A 223 -18.05 1.88 -8.41
CA THR A 223 -18.19 2.40 -9.78
C THR A 223 -19.64 2.63 -10.18
N VAL A 224 -20.57 1.91 -9.53
CA VAL A 224 -22.01 2.01 -9.71
C VAL A 224 -22.68 2.02 -8.35
N VAL A 225 -23.47 3.06 -8.09
CA VAL A 225 -24.30 3.26 -6.90
C VAL A 225 -25.75 2.91 -7.27
N LYS A 226 -26.32 1.95 -6.56
CA LYS A 226 -27.63 1.36 -6.80
C LYS A 226 -28.69 2.07 -5.96
N GLN A 227 -29.96 1.82 -6.30
CA GLN A 227 -31.10 2.32 -5.53
C GLN A 227 -31.09 1.88 -4.05
N ALA A 228 -30.52 0.70 -3.75
CA ALA A 228 -30.43 0.19 -2.39
C ALA A 228 -29.32 0.84 -1.54
N ASP A 229 -28.39 1.57 -2.17
CA ASP A 229 -27.33 2.27 -1.44
C ASP A 229 -27.87 3.57 -0.84
N SER A 230 -27.51 3.85 0.42
CA SER A 230 -28.00 5.03 1.14
C SER A 230 -27.12 6.26 0.98
N SER A 231 -25.81 6.05 0.86
CA SER A 231 -24.80 7.11 0.90
C SER A 231 -23.65 6.81 -0.04
N ILE A 232 -22.97 7.86 -0.44
CA ILE A 232 -21.78 7.81 -1.27
C ILE A 232 -20.69 8.59 -0.54
N THR A 233 -19.56 7.96 -0.30
CA THR A 233 -18.39 8.54 0.35
C THR A 233 -17.28 8.66 -0.67
N PHE A 234 -16.73 9.85 -0.85
CA PHE A 234 -15.47 10.08 -1.56
C PHE A 234 -14.38 10.32 -0.51
N TRP A 235 -13.43 9.41 -0.44
CA TRP A 235 -12.33 9.46 0.51
C TRP A 235 -11.01 9.63 -0.21
N THR A 236 -10.07 10.29 0.48
CA THR A 236 -8.74 10.60 0.00
C THR A 236 -7.76 10.35 1.12
N LEU A 237 -6.57 9.86 0.76
CA LEU A 237 -5.42 9.78 1.62
C LEU A 237 -4.33 10.66 1.02
N LEU A 238 -3.87 11.62 1.81
CA LEU A 238 -2.97 12.68 1.39
C LEU A 238 -1.64 12.61 2.15
N GLN A 239 -0.60 13.16 1.54
CA GLN A 239 0.70 13.35 2.16
C GLN A 239 1.15 14.81 1.95
N GLY A 240 1.91 15.35 2.89
CA GLY A 240 2.45 16.70 2.81
C GLY A 240 1.44 17.79 3.16
N VAL A 241 0.45 17.46 3.99
CA VAL A 241 -0.56 18.41 4.46
C VAL A 241 0.04 19.34 5.50
N ASN A 242 -0.25 20.64 5.36
CA ASN A 242 0.10 21.70 6.29
C ASN A 242 -1.16 22.37 6.86
N PRO A 243 -1.09 23.03 8.04
CA PRO A 243 -2.27 23.53 8.74
C PRO A 243 -3.10 24.55 7.96
N THR A 244 -2.47 25.28 7.04
CA THR A 244 -3.10 26.31 6.22
C THR A 244 -3.57 25.78 4.87
N ASP A 245 -3.33 24.51 4.55
CA ASP A 245 -3.83 23.94 3.31
C ASP A 245 -5.35 23.93 3.35
N ARG A 246 -5.97 24.55 2.34
CA ARG A 246 -7.42 24.55 2.16
C ARG A 246 -7.77 23.45 1.19
N LEU A 247 -8.40 22.41 1.70
CA LEU A 247 -8.85 21.31 0.89
C LEU A 247 -10.34 21.49 0.58
N ARG A 248 -10.76 21.14 -0.64
CA ARG A 248 -12.15 21.25 -1.11
C ARG A 248 -12.55 20.05 -1.96
N ILE A 249 -13.63 19.37 -1.60
CA ILE A 249 -14.27 18.32 -2.41
C ILE A 249 -15.54 18.89 -3.03
N VAL A 250 -15.60 18.88 -4.35
CA VAL A 250 -16.75 19.32 -5.15
C VAL A 250 -17.44 18.10 -5.75
N TRP A 251 -18.73 17.96 -5.50
CA TRP A 251 -19.61 16.98 -6.11
C TRP A 251 -20.34 17.64 -7.28
N LEU A 252 -20.15 17.08 -8.46
CA LEU A 252 -20.77 17.51 -9.70
C LEU A 252 -21.87 16.53 -10.11
N ASP A 253 -23.00 17.07 -10.53
CA ASP A 253 -24.11 16.31 -11.09
C ASP A 253 -23.79 15.78 -12.51
N PRO A 254 -24.69 15.00 -13.15
CA PRO A 254 -24.49 14.47 -14.50
C PRO A 254 -24.27 15.52 -15.60
N GLU A 255 -24.64 16.77 -15.38
CA GLU A 255 -24.44 17.90 -16.29
C GLU A 255 -23.17 18.69 -15.94
N LEU A 256 -22.36 18.17 -15.00
CA LEU A 256 -21.15 18.79 -14.48
C LEU A 256 -21.40 20.11 -13.75
N SER A 257 -22.63 20.34 -13.27
CA SER A 257 -22.96 21.46 -12.40
C SER A 257 -22.60 21.13 -10.96
N GLU A 258 -22.09 22.12 -10.22
CA GLU A 258 -21.81 21.94 -8.79
C GLU A 258 -23.10 21.64 -8.03
N TRP A 259 -23.15 20.46 -7.44
CA TRP A 259 -24.27 20.00 -6.62
C TRP A 259 -24.04 20.27 -5.13
N PHE A 260 -22.84 19.94 -4.65
CA PHE A 260 -22.47 20.10 -3.25
C PHE A 260 -20.96 20.27 -3.13
N THR A 261 -20.53 21.12 -2.19
CA THR A 261 -19.12 21.33 -1.89
C THR A 261 -18.88 21.18 -0.39
N TYR A 262 -17.85 20.43 -0.04
CA TYR A 262 -17.29 20.36 1.31
C TYR A 262 -15.88 20.93 1.31
N GLU A 263 -15.60 21.83 2.25
CA GLU A 263 -14.34 22.56 2.28
C GLU A 263 -13.92 22.88 3.72
N ALA A 264 -12.62 22.77 4.00
CA ALA A 264 -12.02 23.14 5.28
C ALA A 264 -10.52 23.42 5.13
N GLU A 265 -10.00 24.27 6.02
CA GLU A 265 -8.56 24.28 6.32
C GLU A 265 -8.22 23.03 7.15
N THR A 266 -7.07 22.40 6.89
CA THR A 266 -6.72 21.14 7.56
C THR A 266 -6.39 21.31 9.03
N GLY A 267 -5.81 22.46 9.43
CA GLY A 267 -5.45 22.78 10.81
C GLY A 267 -4.32 21.91 11.39
N ILE A 268 -3.70 21.04 10.61
CA ILE A 268 -2.69 20.08 11.05
C ILE A 268 -1.56 19.91 10.03
N THR A 269 -0.36 19.58 10.51
CA THR A 269 0.71 19.02 9.66
C THR A 269 0.60 17.50 9.67
N SER A 270 0.48 16.85 8.51
CA SER A 270 0.47 15.38 8.43
C SER A 270 1.00 14.86 7.09
N ASN A 271 1.76 13.77 7.16
CA ASN A 271 2.26 13.05 5.99
C ASN A 271 1.46 11.79 5.65
N TYR A 272 0.37 11.55 6.40
CA TYR A 272 -0.54 10.44 6.17
C TYR A 272 -1.92 10.86 6.69
N PHE A 273 -2.67 11.57 5.85
CA PHE A 273 -3.88 12.28 6.25
C PHE A 273 -5.10 11.80 5.47
N TYR A 274 -6.03 11.15 6.16
CA TYR A 274 -7.32 10.80 5.59
C TYR A 274 -8.25 12.01 5.62
N TRP A 275 -8.89 12.25 4.48
CA TRP A 275 -9.91 13.29 4.36
C TRP A 275 -11.02 12.81 3.44
N TRP A 276 -12.27 13.20 3.71
CA TRP A 276 -13.41 12.69 2.97
C TRP A 276 -14.59 13.66 3.00
N SER A 277 -15.47 13.46 2.03
CA SER A 277 -16.80 14.04 1.99
C SER A 277 -17.78 12.91 1.65
N TRP A 278 -19.05 13.10 1.98
CA TRP A 278 -20.08 12.16 1.62
C TRP A 278 -21.38 12.88 1.32
N ILE A 279 -22.22 12.25 0.50
CA ILE A 279 -23.56 12.69 0.19
C ILE A 279 -24.53 11.53 0.38
N ASN A 280 -25.80 11.84 0.63
CA ASN A 280 -26.86 10.85 0.44
C ASN A 280 -26.90 10.43 -1.04
N ARG A 281 -27.26 9.18 -1.31
CA ARG A 281 -27.45 8.70 -2.68
C ARG A 281 -28.47 9.61 -3.39
N PRO A 282 -28.09 10.31 -4.48
CA PRO A 282 -29.00 11.22 -5.15
C PRO A 282 -30.05 10.45 -5.95
N GLU A 283 -31.25 11.02 -6.11
CA GLU A 283 -32.33 10.41 -6.92
C GLU A 283 -32.02 10.44 -8.42
N ARG A 284 -31.22 11.42 -8.85
CA ARG A 284 -30.88 11.61 -10.26
C ARG A 284 -29.84 10.59 -10.72
N ASN A 285 -30.27 9.70 -11.60
CA ASN A 285 -29.38 8.77 -12.30
C ASN A 285 -28.44 9.51 -13.27
N GLY A 286 -27.29 8.91 -13.53
CA GLY A 286 -26.28 9.45 -14.45
C GLY A 286 -24.87 9.32 -13.90
N THR A 287 -23.91 9.91 -14.61
CA THR A 287 -22.50 9.91 -14.21
C THR A 287 -22.22 11.10 -13.32
N TRP A 288 -22.03 10.85 -12.03
CA TRP A 288 -21.63 11.85 -11.05
C TRP A 288 -20.12 11.94 -10.97
N THR A 289 -19.59 13.10 -10.57
CA THR A 289 -18.14 13.32 -10.48
C THR A 289 -17.78 14.01 -9.17
N CYS A 290 -16.73 13.53 -8.50
CA CYS A 290 -16.09 14.21 -7.39
C CYS A 290 -14.76 14.80 -7.84
N VAL A 291 -14.47 16.02 -7.40
CA VAL A 291 -13.19 16.69 -7.66
C VAL A 291 -12.58 17.13 -6.34
N LEU A 292 -11.34 16.71 -6.07
CA LEU A 292 -10.53 17.19 -4.96
C LEU A 292 -9.68 18.37 -5.44
N TYR A 293 -9.79 19.48 -4.73
CA TYR A 293 -8.90 20.62 -4.82
C TYR A 293 -8.09 20.77 -3.54
N ALA A 294 -6.87 21.29 -3.68
CA ALA A 294 -6.10 21.84 -2.60
C ALA A 294 -5.53 23.19 -3.01
N ASN A 295 -5.73 24.21 -2.18
CA ASN A 295 -5.28 25.59 -2.44
C ASN A 295 -5.65 26.04 -3.88
N ASP A 296 -6.92 25.81 -4.23
CA ASP A 296 -7.52 26.09 -5.55
C ASP A 296 -6.92 25.32 -6.74
N THR A 297 -6.00 24.39 -6.51
CA THR A 297 -5.44 23.50 -7.54
C THR A 297 -6.18 22.16 -7.52
N GLU A 298 -6.65 21.70 -8.68
CA GLU A 298 -7.24 20.37 -8.82
C GLU A 298 -6.17 19.29 -8.64
N LEU A 299 -6.38 18.40 -7.68
CA LEU A 299 -5.48 17.27 -7.42
C LEU A 299 -5.98 15.96 -8.03
N LEU A 300 -7.30 15.74 -8.01
CA LEU A 300 -7.90 14.48 -8.44
C LEU A 300 -9.35 14.69 -8.89
N ARG A 301 -9.75 13.91 -9.90
CA ARG A 301 -11.13 13.81 -10.37
C ARG A 301 -11.53 12.35 -10.47
N LYS A 302 -12.71 12.00 -9.96
CA LYS A 302 -13.24 10.63 -10.02
C LYS A 302 -14.72 10.64 -10.36
N SER A 303 -15.13 9.77 -11.28
CA SER A 303 -16.52 9.63 -11.69
C SER A 303 -17.08 8.26 -11.32
N PHE A 304 -18.39 8.21 -11.06
CA PHE A 304 -19.15 7.00 -10.76
C PHE A 304 -20.58 7.14 -11.30
N VAL A 305 -21.27 6.03 -11.48
CA VAL A 305 -22.63 6.03 -12.04
C VAL A 305 -23.65 5.82 -10.92
N VAL A 306 -24.69 6.65 -10.89
CA VAL A 306 -25.89 6.40 -10.08
C VAL A 306 -26.97 5.80 -10.98
N SER A 307 -27.55 4.67 -10.59
CA SER A 307 -28.55 3.96 -11.39
C SER A 307 -29.62 3.31 -10.51
N ASP A 308 -30.89 3.52 -10.88
CA ASP A 308 -32.05 2.82 -10.29
C ASP A 308 -32.25 1.41 -10.88
N VAL A 309 -31.46 1.03 -11.89
CA VAL A 309 -31.59 -0.30 -12.49
C VAL A 309 -31.13 -1.35 -11.47
N VAL A 310 -32.09 -2.08 -10.89
CA VAL A 310 -31.84 -3.27 -10.06
C VAL A 310 -31.35 -4.40 -10.96
N GLY A 311 -30.05 -4.46 -11.14
CA GLY A 311 -29.38 -5.47 -11.95
C GLY A 311 -27.91 -5.09 -12.07
N ILE A 312 -27.03 -6.08 -12.19
CA ILE A 312 -25.65 -5.83 -12.58
C ILE A 312 -25.71 -5.03 -13.88
N SER A 313 -25.36 -3.76 -13.87
CA SER A 313 -24.81 -3.10 -15.04
C SER A 313 -23.42 -2.70 -14.61
N ASN A 314 -22.40 -3.39 -15.10
CA ASN A 314 -21.08 -2.81 -15.06
C ASN A 314 -20.39 -3.00 -16.40
N SER A 315 -19.92 -1.87 -16.92
CA SER A 315 -18.68 -1.71 -17.67
C SER A 315 -18.41 -2.78 -18.74
N GLY A 316 -19.06 -2.64 -19.89
CA GLY A 316 -18.50 -3.14 -21.13
C GLY A 316 -17.49 -2.13 -21.66
N VAL A 317 -16.27 -2.57 -21.94
CA VAL A 317 -15.43 -1.91 -22.94
C VAL A 317 -16.15 -2.10 -24.27
N GLY A 318 -16.64 -1.02 -24.88
CA GLY A 318 -17.46 -1.05 -26.10
C GLY A 318 -18.94 -1.39 -25.85
N ASP A 319 -19.73 -1.48 -26.93
CA ASP A 319 -21.19 -1.58 -27.00
C ASP A 319 -21.83 -2.85 -26.36
N VAL A 320 -21.23 -3.42 -25.31
CA VAL A 320 -21.71 -4.62 -24.62
C VAL A 320 -22.29 -4.26 -23.25
N SER A 321 -23.55 -4.63 -23.02
CA SER A 321 -24.19 -4.55 -21.71
C SER A 321 -24.59 -5.94 -21.24
N VAL A 322 -24.32 -6.25 -19.97
CA VAL A 322 -24.70 -7.52 -19.35
C VAL A 322 -25.56 -7.21 -18.14
N THR A 323 -26.75 -7.80 -18.04
CA THR A 323 -27.71 -7.62 -16.96
C THR A 323 -28.14 -8.97 -16.40
N ARG A 324 -28.09 -9.14 -15.08
CA ARG A 324 -28.56 -10.38 -14.42
C ARG A 324 -30.00 -10.23 -13.94
N HIS A 325 -30.84 -11.21 -14.29
CA HIS A 325 -32.21 -11.38 -13.80
C HIS A 325 -32.34 -12.78 -13.17
N GLY A 326 -32.11 -12.90 -11.87
CA GLY A 326 -32.15 -14.19 -11.17
C GLY A 326 -31.09 -15.17 -11.69
N ASP A 327 -31.56 -16.27 -12.29
CA ASP A 327 -30.78 -17.32 -12.94
C ASP A 327 -30.53 -17.05 -14.44
N MET A 328 -30.83 -15.84 -14.93
CA MET A 328 -30.60 -15.45 -16.32
C MET A 328 -29.61 -14.29 -16.43
N LEU A 329 -28.73 -14.33 -17.44
CA LEU A 329 -28.01 -13.19 -17.95
C LEU A 329 -28.67 -12.70 -19.24
N ARG A 330 -28.94 -11.41 -19.34
CA ARG A 330 -29.30 -10.72 -20.57
C ARG A 330 -28.08 -9.95 -21.06
N ILE A 331 -27.65 -10.22 -22.29
CA ILE A 331 -26.48 -9.61 -22.90
C ILE A 331 -26.94 -8.83 -24.12
N ARG A 332 -26.64 -7.54 -24.21
CA ARG A 332 -26.79 -6.76 -25.44
C ARG A 332 -25.43 -6.40 -25.99
N ASN A 333 -25.31 -6.45 -27.31
CA ASN A 333 -24.04 -6.34 -28.03
C ASN A 333 -24.31 -5.83 -29.46
N ALA A 334 -23.30 -5.21 -30.08
CA ALA A 334 -23.35 -4.76 -31.46
C ALA A 334 -22.71 -5.74 -32.47
N ALA A 335 -22.03 -6.80 -31.98
CA ALA A 335 -21.30 -7.77 -32.79
C ALA A 335 -21.41 -9.19 -32.23
N THR A 336 -21.22 -10.22 -33.05
CA THR A 336 -21.23 -11.64 -32.64
C THR A 336 -20.10 -11.93 -31.65
N MET A 337 -20.42 -12.58 -30.53
CA MET A 337 -19.51 -12.85 -29.41
C MET A 337 -19.67 -14.28 -28.88
N SER A 338 -18.94 -14.62 -27.82
CA SER A 338 -19.18 -15.85 -27.06
C SER A 338 -19.03 -15.62 -25.56
N ILE A 339 -19.76 -16.37 -24.73
CA ILE A 339 -19.59 -16.40 -23.28
C ILE A 339 -19.04 -17.75 -22.84
N GLU A 340 -18.11 -17.74 -21.89
CA GLU A 340 -17.54 -18.92 -21.25
C GLU A 340 -17.82 -18.90 -19.76
N PHE A 341 -18.21 -20.05 -19.20
CA PHE A 341 -18.49 -20.27 -17.79
C PHE A 341 -17.44 -21.19 -17.19
N PHE A 342 -17.00 -20.89 -15.97
CA PHE A 342 -16.01 -21.65 -15.22
C PHE A 342 -16.49 -21.94 -13.80
N ASP A 343 -16.06 -23.08 -13.25
CA ASP A 343 -16.27 -23.40 -11.84
C ASP A 343 -15.36 -22.57 -10.94
N ALA A 344 -15.58 -22.65 -9.61
CA ALA A 344 -14.76 -21.94 -8.63
C ALA A 344 -13.27 -22.34 -8.63
N ARG A 345 -12.89 -23.41 -9.35
CA ARG A 345 -11.50 -23.87 -9.52
C ARG A 345 -10.93 -23.50 -10.90
N GLY A 346 -11.66 -22.71 -11.70
CA GLY A 346 -11.24 -22.24 -13.01
C GLY A 346 -11.39 -23.27 -14.14
N ARG A 347 -12.13 -24.36 -13.95
CA ARG A 347 -12.39 -25.33 -15.03
C ARG A 347 -13.56 -24.86 -15.88
N SER A 348 -13.42 -24.93 -17.21
CA SER A 348 -14.51 -24.58 -18.12
C SER A 348 -15.71 -25.52 -17.94
N ILE A 349 -16.89 -24.93 -17.76
CA ILE A 349 -18.18 -25.60 -17.63
C ILE A 349 -18.90 -25.61 -18.98
N ARG A 350 -19.00 -24.45 -19.63
CA ARG A 350 -19.81 -24.25 -20.85
C ARG A 350 -19.34 -23.02 -21.62
N THR A 351 -19.33 -23.13 -22.94
CA THR A 351 -19.19 -22.00 -23.86
C THR A 351 -20.47 -21.84 -24.67
N THR A 352 -20.98 -20.62 -24.84
CA THR A 352 -22.20 -20.34 -25.61
C THR A 352 -21.95 -19.18 -26.58
N PRO A 353 -22.26 -19.32 -27.88
CA PRO A 353 -22.20 -18.20 -28.81
C PRO A 353 -23.30 -17.17 -28.52
N ILE A 354 -23.01 -15.90 -28.76
CA ILE A 354 -23.92 -14.76 -28.66
C ILE A 354 -24.07 -14.21 -30.08
N THR A 355 -25.13 -14.61 -30.76
CA THR A 355 -25.36 -14.27 -32.19
C THR A 355 -26.29 -13.09 -32.40
N ASP A 356 -27.12 -12.78 -31.41
CA ASP A 356 -28.12 -11.72 -31.50
C ASP A 356 -27.69 -10.49 -30.68
N ASN A 357 -28.21 -9.31 -31.06
CA ASN A 357 -27.90 -8.04 -30.38
C ASN A 357 -28.53 -7.92 -28.97
N ASP A 358 -29.41 -8.86 -28.60
CA ASP A 358 -30.00 -9.01 -27.27
C ASP A 358 -30.25 -10.50 -27.00
N THR A 359 -29.37 -11.13 -26.24
CA THR A 359 -29.35 -12.57 -25.97
C THR A 359 -29.64 -12.85 -24.50
N ALA A 360 -30.56 -13.77 -24.22
CA ALA A 360 -30.81 -14.29 -22.87
C ALA A 360 -30.14 -15.64 -22.67
N ILE A 361 -29.34 -15.79 -21.61
CA ILE A 361 -28.59 -17.00 -21.27
C ILE A 361 -28.97 -17.43 -19.86
N ILE A 362 -29.52 -18.63 -19.74
CA ILE A 362 -29.79 -19.25 -18.44
C ILE A 362 -28.47 -19.76 -17.84
N LEU A 363 -28.24 -19.36 -16.60
CA LEU A 363 -27.08 -19.73 -15.80
C LEU A 363 -27.18 -21.22 -15.41
N PRO A 364 -26.06 -21.96 -15.51
CA PRO A 364 -25.96 -23.28 -14.92
C PRO A 364 -26.27 -23.26 -13.41
N ASP A 365 -26.90 -24.32 -12.90
CA ASP A 365 -27.24 -24.48 -11.48
C ASP A 365 -25.97 -24.77 -10.65
N THR A 366 -25.20 -23.71 -10.39
CA THR A 366 -23.98 -23.76 -9.59
C THR A 366 -23.94 -22.57 -8.65
N ARG A 367 -23.72 -22.84 -7.35
CA ARG A 367 -23.68 -21.82 -6.29
C ARG A 367 -22.57 -20.78 -6.43
N PHE A 368 -21.51 -21.08 -7.19
CA PHE A 368 -20.40 -20.16 -7.44
C PHE A 368 -19.85 -20.41 -8.84
N MET A 369 -19.80 -19.38 -9.66
CA MET A 369 -19.20 -19.48 -10.99
C MET A 369 -18.53 -18.19 -11.44
N VAL A 370 -17.57 -18.32 -12.34
CA VAL A 370 -16.97 -17.19 -13.05
C VAL A 370 -17.43 -17.27 -14.49
N PHE A 371 -17.75 -16.15 -15.13
CA PHE A 371 -17.96 -16.11 -16.57
C PHE A 371 -17.15 -15.01 -17.23
N GLN A 372 -16.85 -15.18 -18.51
CA GLN A 372 -16.23 -14.15 -19.34
C GLN A 372 -16.89 -14.09 -20.72
N ILE A 373 -16.93 -12.89 -21.30
CA ILE A 373 -17.39 -12.67 -22.68
C ILE A 373 -16.17 -12.40 -23.54
N LEU A 374 -16.15 -13.03 -24.71
CA LEU A 374 -15.10 -12.92 -25.70
C LEU A 374 -15.64 -12.28 -26.97
N ASP A 375 -14.89 -11.31 -27.48
CA ASP A 375 -15.03 -10.76 -28.84
C ASP A 375 -13.88 -11.30 -29.68
N ASN A 376 -14.20 -12.00 -30.77
CA ASN A 376 -13.23 -12.66 -31.65
C ASN A 376 -12.18 -13.51 -30.90
N GLY A 377 -12.62 -14.23 -29.85
CA GLY A 377 -11.77 -15.09 -29.03
C GLY A 377 -10.92 -14.37 -27.98
N LYS A 378 -11.08 -13.05 -27.78
CA LYS A 378 -10.39 -12.28 -26.74
C LYS A 378 -11.35 -11.88 -25.61
N PRO A 379 -11.02 -12.15 -24.34
CA PRO A 379 -11.86 -11.74 -23.22
C PRO A 379 -11.98 -10.22 -23.13
N ILE A 380 -13.20 -9.70 -23.14
CA ILE A 380 -13.52 -8.27 -23.01
C ILE A 380 -14.30 -7.95 -21.73
N TYR A 381 -14.89 -8.96 -21.10
CA TYR A 381 -15.65 -8.84 -19.86
C TYR A 381 -15.45 -10.10 -19.03
N ARG A 382 -15.30 -9.97 -17.71
CA ARG A 382 -15.21 -11.10 -16.79
C ARG A 382 -15.85 -10.74 -15.46
N SER A 383 -16.67 -11.64 -14.92
CA SER A 383 -17.38 -11.42 -13.66
C SER A 383 -17.60 -12.73 -12.90
N VAL A 384 -17.91 -12.59 -11.62
CA VAL A 384 -18.21 -13.69 -10.70
C VAL A 384 -19.69 -13.63 -10.33
N ILE A 385 -20.32 -14.79 -10.30
CA ILE A 385 -21.71 -14.98 -9.87
C ILE A 385 -21.67 -15.73 -8.55
N HIS A 386 -22.18 -15.05 -7.53
CA HIS A 386 -22.53 -15.61 -6.23
C HIS A 386 -24.03 -15.99 -6.20
#